data_AF-A0A5Q8CQH2-F1
#
_entry.id   AF-A0A5Q8CQH2-F1
#
_cell.length_a   1.000
_cell.length_b   1.000
_cell.length_c   1.000
_cell.angle_alpha   90.00
_cell.angle_beta   90.00
_cell.angle_gamma   90.00
#
_symmetry.space_group_name_H-M   'P 1'
#
loop_
_entity.id
_entity.type
_entity.pdbx_description
1 polymer ?
#
loop_
_entity_poly.entity_id
_entity_poly.type
_entity_poly.pdbx_seq_one_letter_code
_entity_poly.pdbx_strand_id
1 'polypeptide(L)'
;MHLPVDRLPASPSGRHAALRDYFCDKDARAVREDAGWRLTLAWPDGIDRHVDPGLDKGLAWWGGNITRPTMATARRRGGNVLSALYDSWTLHSWSERVQELGIGAQEEVLVLHVDDHRDLASPRLFEENGQWVDPISGSSCSLDDPESIRAAIESGAIGMGSFLTPFLHAFPRTEVRHLCQPPKIRSTQDFAIERYEQADDLLDPGRKRPAVRLVASSRGTGPGSYRLTPNLDDWLELLPERRTVLHIDMDFFNNRFDGDTDWQSRGDLLDPPIERILRQIDGLTAALAGSTVGAQLIDIVVAYSPGFFPAEFWEAASDRLIPGLERIYER
;
A
#
# COMPACT_ATOMS: atom_id res chain seq x y z
N MET A 1 5.16 -17.32 16.93
CA MET A 1 6.51 -17.63 16.38
C MET A 1 7.56 -17.52 17.46
N HIS A 2 8.71 -18.19 17.32
CA HIS A 2 9.81 -18.13 18.29
C HIS A 2 11.08 -17.58 17.63
N LEU A 3 11.80 -16.72 18.36
CA LEU A 3 13.09 -16.18 17.94
C LEU A 3 14.18 -16.54 18.95
N PRO A 4 15.42 -16.80 18.49
CA PRO A 4 16.58 -16.89 19.37
C PRO A 4 16.76 -15.64 20.23
N VAL A 5 17.41 -15.84 21.39
CA VAL A 5 17.57 -14.86 22.46
C VAL A 5 18.21 -13.53 22.04
N ASP A 6 19.15 -13.63 21.13
CA ASP A 6 20.05 -12.61 20.62
C ASP A 6 19.50 -11.88 19.38
N ARG A 7 18.35 -12.33 18.84
CA ARG A 7 17.70 -11.66 17.69
C ARG A 7 17.09 -10.32 18.03
N LEU A 8 16.77 -10.08 19.29
CA LEU A 8 16.10 -8.87 19.71
C LEU A 8 16.96 -8.08 20.70
N PRO A 9 16.93 -6.73 20.61
CA PRO A 9 17.59 -5.89 21.60
C PRO A 9 17.19 -6.23 23.04
N ALA A 10 18.17 -6.15 23.94
CA ALA A 10 17.96 -6.42 25.35
C ALA A 10 17.03 -5.37 26.00
N SER A 11 17.16 -4.10 25.60
CA SER A 11 16.31 -3.02 26.11
C SER A 11 14.87 -3.15 25.61
N PRO A 12 13.85 -2.92 26.47
CA PRO A 12 12.46 -2.96 26.05
C PRO A 12 12.13 -1.97 24.92
N SER A 13 12.66 -0.75 24.99
CA SER A 13 12.44 0.29 23.97
C SER A 13 13.08 -0.08 22.62
N GLY A 14 14.33 -0.53 22.63
CA GLY A 14 15.02 -0.96 21.41
C GLY A 14 14.33 -2.17 20.77
N ARG A 15 13.82 -3.08 21.59
CA ARG A 15 13.05 -4.24 21.11
C ARG A 15 11.73 -3.82 20.48
N HIS A 16 11.00 -2.91 21.11
CA HIS A 16 9.76 -2.39 20.56
C HIS A 16 9.99 -1.69 19.22
N ALA A 17 11.03 -0.84 19.12
CA ALA A 17 11.41 -0.18 17.87
C ALA A 17 11.74 -1.20 16.76
N ALA A 18 12.65 -2.14 17.03
CA ALA A 18 13.03 -3.17 16.04
C ALA A 18 11.83 -3.99 15.55
N LEU A 19 10.91 -4.35 16.45
CA LEU A 19 9.69 -5.08 16.11
C LEU A 19 8.69 -4.22 15.34
N ARG A 20 8.56 -2.92 15.65
CA ARG A 20 7.69 -1.98 14.94
C ARG A 20 8.19 -1.75 13.51
N ASP A 21 9.50 -1.61 13.34
CA ASP A 21 10.13 -1.47 12.02
C ASP A 21 9.95 -2.75 11.20
N TYR A 22 10.18 -3.91 11.82
CA TYR A 22 10.05 -5.19 11.13
C TYR A 22 8.60 -5.59 10.86
N PHE A 23 7.62 -5.22 11.69
CA PHE A 23 6.20 -5.53 11.50
C PHE A 23 5.39 -4.23 11.35
N CYS A 24 5.51 -3.56 10.21
CA CYS A 24 4.95 -2.21 9.99
C CYS A 24 3.42 -2.09 10.15
N ASP A 25 2.67 -3.19 10.01
CA ASP A 25 1.20 -3.18 10.08
C ASP A 25 0.66 -3.89 11.33
N LYS A 26 1.52 -4.58 12.07
CA LYS A 26 1.16 -5.40 13.22
C LYS A 26 1.89 -4.94 14.45
N ASP A 27 1.19 -4.92 15.57
CA ASP A 27 1.86 -4.80 16.86
C ASP A 27 2.41 -6.17 17.24
N ALA A 28 3.74 -6.23 17.35
CA ALA A 28 4.47 -7.42 17.74
C ALA A 28 4.88 -7.34 19.21
N ARG A 29 4.38 -8.28 20.02
CA ARG A 29 4.73 -8.41 21.42
C ARG A 29 5.68 -9.58 21.63
N ALA A 30 6.85 -9.29 22.20
CA ALA A 30 7.82 -10.30 22.60
C ALA A 30 7.71 -10.65 24.08
N VAL A 31 7.52 -11.93 24.38
CA VAL A 31 7.57 -12.49 25.74
C VAL A 31 8.80 -13.39 25.86
N ARG A 32 9.57 -13.22 26.93
CA ARG A 32 10.76 -14.04 27.19
C ARG A 32 10.35 -15.42 27.66
N GLU A 33 10.96 -16.45 27.08
CA GLU A 33 10.81 -17.85 27.45
C GLU A 33 12.20 -18.53 27.49
N ASP A 34 12.27 -19.77 27.99
CA ASP A 34 13.53 -20.48 28.22
C ASP A 34 14.35 -20.65 26.93
N ALA A 35 13.69 -20.87 25.80
CA ALA A 35 14.31 -21.08 24.50
C ALA A 35 14.54 -19.80 23.67
N GLY A 36 14.15 -18.62 24.17
CA GLY A 36 14.27 -17.35 23.45
C GLY A 36 13.07 -16.42 23.63
N TRP A 37 12.60 -15.83 22.53
CA TRP A 37 11.45 -14.93 22.52
C TRP A 37 10.27 -15.58 21.83
N ARG A 38 9.11 -15.63 22.48
CA ARG A 38 7.84 -15.89 21.79
C ARG A 38 7.25 -14.56 21.33
N LEU A 39 6.97 -14.46 20.03
CA LEU A 39 6.25 -13.33 19.46
C LEU A 39 4.79 -13.67 19.23
N THR A 40 3.93 -12.71 19.58
CA THR A 40 2.52 -12.64 19.22
C THR A 40 2.29 -11.38 18.41
N LEU A 41 1.60 -11.51 17.27
CA LEU A 41 1.24 -10.41 16.40
C LEU A 41 -0.26 -10.12 16.56
N ALA A 42 -0.62 -8.85 16.58
CA ALA A 42 -2.01 -8.39 16.56
C ALA A 42 -2.14 -7.19 15.62
N TRP A 43 -3.35 -6.95 15.10
CA TRP A 43 -3.63 -5.65 14.50
C TRP A 43 -3.57 -4.58 15.58
N PRO A 44 -3.01 -3.40 15.27
CA PRO A 44 -2.97 -2.31 16.23
C PRO A 44 -4.38 -1.83 16.53
N ASP A 45 -4.71 -1.67 17.80
CA ASP A 45 -5.99 -1.14 18.29
C ASP A 45 -5.84 0.13 19.15
N GLY A 46 -4.60 0.51 19.46
CA GLY A 46 -4.25 1.63 20.33
C GLY A 46 -4.21 2.99 19.65
N ILE A 47 -4.47 4.04 20.44
CA ILE A 47 -4.45 5.44 20.00
C ILE A 47 -3.04 5.87 19.53
N ASP A 48 -1.99 5.28 20.10
CA ASP A 48 -0.60 5.62 19.76
C ASP A 48 -0.21 5.17 18.34
N ARG A 49 -0.94 4.21 17.75
CA ARG A 49 -0.71 3.79 16.36
C ARG A 49 -1.49 4.65 15.38
N HIS A 50 -2.72 5.01 15.74
CA HIS A 50 -3.61 5.82 14.92
C HIS A 50 -3.82 7.16 15.60
N VAL A 51 -2.83 8.01 15.41
CA VAL A 51 -2.62 9.31 16.08
C VAL A 51 -3.72 10.34 15.77
N ASP A 52 -4.62 10.00 14.85
CA ASP A 52 -5.74 10.82 14.44
C ASP A 52 -6.82 10.90 15.55
N PRO A 53 -7.03 12.08 16.17
CA PRO A 53 -8.06 12.27 17.18
C PRO A 53 -9.49 12.17 16.62
N GLY A 54 -9.67 12.36 15.31
CA GLY A 54 -10.94 12.25 14.60
C GLY A 54 -11.31 10.83 14.19
N LEU A 55 -10.45 9.83 14.43
CA LEU A 55 -10.62 8.48 13.90
C LEU A 55 -11.97 7.85 14.26
N ASP A 56 -12.41 7.98 15.52
CA ASP A 56 -13.67 7.37 15.95
C ASP A 56 -14.88 7.93 15.18
N LYS A 57 -14.81 9.21 14.78
CA LYS A 57 -15.83 9.83 13.90
C LYS A 57 -15.76 9.24 12.48
N GLY A 58 -14.56 9.07 11.93
CA GLY A 58 -14.38 8.42 10.63
C GLY A 58 -14.88 6.97 10.61
N LEU A 59 -14.59 6.20 11.67
CA LEU A 59 -15.09 4.82 11.81
C LEU A 59 -16.61 4.77 11.94
N ALA A 60 -17.22 5.73 12.66
CA ALA A 60 -18.66 5.85 12.75
C ALA A 60 -19.31 6.14 11.38
N TRP A 61 -18.70 7.02 10.58
CA TRP A 61 -19.11 7.27 9.20
C TRP A 61 -18.94 6.04 8.30
N TRP A 62 -17.81 5.34 8.42
CA TRP A 62 -17.56 4.11 7.65
C TRP A 62 -18.68 3.08 7.84
N GLY A 63 -19.22 3.01 9.06
CA GLY A 63 -20.35 2.16 9.41
C GLY A 63 -19.95 0.71 9.68
N GLY A 64 -20.92 -0.20 9.63
CA GLY A 64 -20.66 -1.66 9.78
C GLY A 64 -20.18 -2.12 11.15
N ASN A 65 -20.36 -1.29 12.20
CA ASN A 65 -19.80 -1.53 13.55
C ASN A 65 -18.27 -1.71 13.55
N ILE A 66 -17.57 -1.06 12.63
CA ILE A 66 -16.10 -1.08 12.60
C ILE A 66 -15.56 -0.31 13.80
N THR A 67 -14.54 -0.88 14.43
CA THR A 67 -13.83 -0.33 15.60
C THR A 67 -12.33 -0.41 15.35
N ARG A 68 -11.51 0.24 16.18
CA ARG A 68 -10.04 0.19 16.05
C ARG A 68 -9.49 -1.25 15.95
N PRO A 69 -9.95 -2.23 16.74
CA PRO A 69 -9.50 -3.62 16.59
C PRO A 69 -9.88 -4.29 15.26
N THR A 70 -10.95 -3.84 14.58
CA THR A 70 -11.50 -4.51 13.38
C THR A 70 -11.25 -3.75 12.09
N MET A 71 -10.86 -2.48 12.17
CA MET A 71 -10.70 -1.60 11.00
C MET A 71 -9.63 -2.08 10.01
N ALA A 72 -8.61 -2.80 10.48
CA ALA A 72 -7.58 -3.36 9.62
C ALA A 72 -8.12 -4.34 8.57
N THR A 73 -9.31 -4.91 8.79
CA THR A 73 -9.98 -5.80 7.83
C THR A 73 -11.12 -5.12 7.06
N ALA A 74 -11.42 -3.86 7.38
CA ALA A 74 -12.57 -3.17 6.84
C ALA A 74 -12.36 -2.80 5.36
N ARG A 75 -13.27 -3.32 4.55
CA ARG A 75 -13.32 -3.10 3.10
C ARG A 75 -14.77 -3.13 2.61
N ARG A 76 -15.09 -2.34 1.60
CA ARG A 76 -16.38 -2.34 0.91
C ARG A 76 -16.16 -2.19 -0.59
N ARG A 77 -16.82 -3.02 -1.39
CA ARG A 77 -16.75 -2.96 -2.85
C ARG A 77 -18.07 -2.43 -3.40
N GLY A 78 -17.99 -1.42 -4.26
CA GLY A 78 -19.09 -0.91 -5.08
C GLY A 78 -18.67 -0.93 -6.54
N GLY A 79 -19.29 -1.78 -7.35
CA GLY A 79 -18.87 -1.99 -8.73
C GLY A 79 -17.37 -2.36 -8.84
N ASN A 80 -16.61 -1.55 -9.58
CA ASN A 80 -15.18 -1.72 -9.78
C ASN A 80 -14.30 -0.98 -8.77
N VAL A 81 -14.90 -0.34 -7.75
CA VAL A 81 -14.18 0.41 -6.72
C VAL A 81 -14.19 -0.38 -5.41
N LEU A 82 -13.01 -0.74 -4.93
CA LEU A 82 -12.80 -1.20 -3.55
C LEU A 82 -12.39 -0.01 -2.70
N SER A 83 -13.17 0.31 -1.67
CA SER A 83 -12.70 1.16 -0.57
C SER A 83 -12.18 0.27 0.55
N ALA A 84 -10.98 0.53 1.05
CA ALA A 84 -10.38 -0.16 2.18
C ALA A 84 -9.84 0.85 3.20
N LEU A 85 -9.84 0.48 4.48
CA LEU A 85 -9.15 1.30 5.47
C LEU A 85 -7.63 1.04 5.44
N TYR A 86 -7.18 -0.18 5.15
CA TYR A 86 -5.75 -0.50 5.08
C TYR A 86 -5.35 -0.78 3.64
N ASP A 87 -4.25 -0.18 3.20
CA ASP A 87 -3.81 -0.28 1.81
C ASP A 87 -3.24 -1.65 1.42
N SER A 88 -2.86 -2.48 2.39
CA SER A 88 -2.44 -3.87 2.16
C SER A 88 -3.49 -4.67 1.35
N TRP A 89 -4.77 -4.29 1.43
CA TRP A 89 -5.87 -4.90 0.67
C TRP A 89 -5.88 -4.58 -0.83
N THR A 90 -5.10 -3.60 -1.29
CA THR A 90 -4.91 -3.29 -2.71
C THR A 90 -4.39 -4.51 -3.47
N LEU A 91 -3.38 -5.19 -2.93
CA LEU A 91 -2.84 -6.41 -3.56
C LEU A 91 -3.87 -7.55 -3.62
N HIS A 92 -4.69 -7.71 -2.57
CA HIS A 92 -5.76 -8.71 -2.58
C HIS A 92 -6.77 -8.42 -3.68
N SER A 93 -7.23 -7.17 -3.79
CA SER A 93 -8.15 -6.73 -4.86
C SER A 93 -7.60 -7.04 -6.25
N TRP A 94 -6.34 -6.73 -6.48
CA TRP A 94 -5.68 -6.99 -7.75
C TRP A 94 -5.48 -8.48 -8.02
N SER A 95 -5.19 -9.27 -6.98
CA SER A 95 -5.11 -10.73 -7.07
C SER A 95 -6.46 -11.33 -7.50
N GLU A 96 -7.59 -10.85 -6.94
CA GLU A 96 -8.93 -11.25 -7.38
C GLU A 96 -9.09 -11.00 -8.88
N ARG A 97 -8.74 -9.81 -9.38
CA ARG A 97 -8.87 -9.47 -10.81
C ARG A 97 -7.92 -10.27 -11.71
N VAL A 98 -6.70 -10.50 -11.26
CA VAL A 98 -5.72 -11.32 -11.97
C VAL A 98 -6.26 -12.73 -12.17
N GLN A 99 -6.81 -13.33 -11.11
CA GLN A 99 -7.40 -14.66 -11.17
C GLN A 99 -8.67 -14.68 -12.05
N GLU A 100 -9.61 -13.74 -11.83
CA GLU A 100 -10.87 -13.65 -12.57
C GLU A 100 -10.68 -13.46 -14.07
N LEU A 101 -9.70 -12.63 -14.47
CA LEU A 101 -9.43 -12.30 -15.87
C LEU A 101 -8.36 -13.19 -16.52
N GLY A 102 -7.75 -14.11 -15.76
CA GLY A 102 -6.69 -15.01 -16.23
C GLY A 102 -5.44 -14.28 -16.70
N ILE A 103 -5.05 -13.19 -16.03
CA ILE A 103 -3.90 -12.36 -16.42
C ILE A 103 -2.60 -13.13 -16.16
N GLY A 104 -1.84 -13.40 -17.22
CA GLY A 104 -0.58 -14.15 -17.12
C GLY A 104 0.63 -13.28 -16.79
N ALA A 105 1.66 -13.86 -16.17
CA ALA A 105 2.90 -13.16 -15.77
C ALA A 105 3.67 -12.45 -16.91
N GLN A 106 3.41 -12.80 -18.17
CA GLN A 106 4.04 -12.18 -19.34
C GLN A 106 3.30 -10.95 -19.86
N GLU A 107 2.10 -10.68 -19.34
CA GLU A 107 1.32 -9.52 -19.71
C GLU A 107 1.93 -8.22 -19.19
N GLU A 108 1.67 -7.15 -19.92
CA GLU A 108 2.03 -5.80 -19.50
C GLU A 108 0.85 -5.18 -18.78
N VAL A 109 1.01 -4.92 -17.49
CA VAL A 109 0.03 -4.19 -16.69
C VAL A 109 0.52 -2.76 -16.47
N LEU A 110 -0.39 -1.80 -16.57
CA LEU A 110 -0.14 -0.44 -16.09
C LEU A 110 -0.70 -0.29 -14.67
N VAL A 111 0.13 0.17 -13.75
CA VAL A 111 -0.30 0.62 -12.43
C VAL A 111 -0.30 2.13 -12.42
N LEU A 112 -1.47 2.72 -12.24
CA LEU A 112 -1.63 4.12 -11.89
C LEU A 112 -1.69 4.21 -10.37
N HIS A 113 -0.64 4.74 -9.74
CA HIS A 113 -0.46 4.85 -8.29
C HIS A 113 -0.59 6.32 -7.88
N VAL A 114 -1.56 6.65 -7.04
CA VAL A 114 -1.75 8.01 -6.48
C VAL A 114 -1.52 7.91 -4.98
N ASP A 115 -0.38 8.41 -4.52
CA ASP A 115 0.11 8.11 -3.18
C ASP A 115 1.16 9.13 -2.73
N ASP A 116 1.36 9.27 -1.42
CA ASP A 116 2.49 10.01 -0.87
C ASP A 116 3.72 9.09 -0.65
N HIS A 117 3.58 7.77 -0.78
CA HIS A 117 4.59 6.74 -0.53
C HIS A 117 4.75 5.80 -1.74
N ARG A 118 5.86 5.05 -1.76
CA ARG A 118 6.20 4.20 -2.92
C ARG A 118 5.68 2.78 -2.81
N ASP A 119 5.50 2.30 -1.58
CA ASP A 119 5.00 0.95 -1.23
C ASP A 119 5.82 -0.22 -1.80
N LEU A 120 7.11 0.05 -2.01
CA LEU A 120 8.11 -0.89 -2.53
C LEU A 120 8.95 -1.55 -1.43
N ALA A 121 8.54 -1.50 -0.16
CA ALA A 121 9.26 -2.24 0.87
C ALA A 121 9.22 -3.74 0.56
N SER A 122 10.22 -4.47 1.05
CA SER A 122 10.25 -5.93 0.91
C SER A 122 9.21 -6.56 1.84
N PRO A 123 8.27 -7.37 1.35
CA PRO A 123 7.36 -8.13 2.21
C PRO A 123 8.14 -9.21 2.97
N ARG A 124 7.55 -9.73 4.04
CA ARG A 124 8.12 -10.82 4.86
C ARG A 124 7.69 -12.15 4.25
N LEU A 125 8.05 -12.36 2.99
CA LEU A 125 7.84 -13.61 2.26
C LEU A 125 9.21 -14.22 1.97
N PHE A 126 9.38 -15.51 2.27
CA PHE A 126 10.62 -16.22 1.98
C PHE A 126 10.52 -16.94 0.64
N GLU A 127 11.60 -16.87 -0.14
CA GLU A 127 11.71 -17.68 -1.35
C GLU A 127 12.16 -19.11 -1.00
N GLU A 128 11.32 -20.08 -1.35
CA GLU A 128 11.55 -21.51 -1.17
C GLU A 128 11.23 -22.26 -2.47
N ASN A 129 12.24 -22.85 -3.11
CA ASN A 129 12.06 -23.64 -4.35
C ASN A 129 11.30 -22.89 -5.46
N GLY A 130 11.49 -21.58 -5.57
CA GLY A 130 10.81 -20.74 -6.57
C GLY A 130 9.36 -20.36 -6.21
N GLN A 131 8.92 -20.62 -4.98
CA GLN A 131 7.64 -20.19 -4.44
C GLN A 131 7.86 -19.27 -3.23
N TRP A 132 6.88 -18.41 -2.95
CA TRP A 132 6.89 -17.64 -1.72
C TRP A 132 6.17 -18.36 -0.60
N VAL A 133 6.76 -18.30 0.59
CA VAL A 133 6.21 -18.83 1.83
C VAL A 133 6.13 -17.70 2.84
N ASP A 134 4.98 -17.57 3.49
CA ASP A 134 4.79 -16.71 4.64
C ASP A 134 5.43 -17.39 5.88
N PRO A 135 6.53 -16.87 6.45
CA PRO A 135 7.19 -17.46 7.61
C PRO A 135 6.44 -17.28 8.92
N ILE A 136 5.39 -16.44 8.95
CA ILE A 136 4.54 -16.22 10.12
C ILE A 136 3.52 -17.35 10.25
N SER A 137 2.84 -17.70 9.14
CA SER A 137 1.82 -18.75 9.11
C SER A 137 2.33 -20.11 8.64
N GLY A 138 3.43 -20.14 7.88
CA GLY A 138 3.95 -21.33 7.20
C GLY A 138 3.25 -21.64 5.86
N SER A 139 2.29 -20.80 5.44
CA SER A 139 1.52 -21.01 4.21
C SER A 139 2.26 -20.53 2.97
N SER A 140 2.01 -21.17 1.83
CA SER A 140 2.42 -20.64 0.53
C SER A 140 1.69 -19.34 0.20
N CYS A 141 2.33 -18.48 -0.59
CA CYS A 141 1.78 -17.21 -1.04
C CYS A 141 2.00 -17.06 -2.55
N SER A 142 0.94 -16.80 -3.32
CA SER A 142 1.00 -16.61 -4.76
C SER A 142 -0.02 -15.56 -5.21
N LEU A 143 0.34 -14.75 -6.19
CA LEU A 143 -0.52 -13.66 -6.65
C LEU A 143 -1.75 -14.12 -7.46
N ASP A 144 -1.71 -15.33 -8.01
CA ASP A 144 -2.85 -15.95 -8.71
C ASP A 144 -3.80 -16.71 -7.76
N ASP A 145 -3.50 -16.72 -6.45
CA ASP A 145 -4.33 -17.27 -5.39
C ASP A 145 -4.70 -16.16 -4.37
N PRO A 146 -5.85 -15.49 -4.54
CA PRO A 146 -6.31 -14.40 -3.68
C PRO A 146 -6.41 -14.80 -2.21
N GLU A 147 -6.79 -16.04 -1.92
CA GLU A 147 -6.91 -16.51 -0.54
C GLU A 147 -5.54 -16.61 0.14
N SER A 148 -4.49 -16.95 -0.61
CA SER A 148 -3.11 -16.93 -0.11
C SER A 148 -2.61 -15.50 0.14
N ILE A 149 -2.98 -14.53 -0.71
CA ILE A 149 -2.67 -13.11 -0.50
C ILE A 149 -3.39 -12.58 0.74
N ARG A 150 -4.67 -12.92 0.90
CA ARG A 150 -5.45 -12.58 2.11
C ARG A 150 -4.75 -13.11 3.36
N ALA A 151 -4.38 -14.39 3.36
CA ALA A 151 -3.72 -15.02 4.50
C ALA A 151 -2.38 -14.32 4.84
N ALA A 152 -1.59 -13.94 3.83
CA ALA A 152 -0.32 -13.24 4.01
C ALA A 152 -0.49 -11.80 4.53
N ILE A 153 -1.58 -11.10 4.14
CA ILE A 153 -1.94 -9.80 4.72
C ILE A 153 -2.37 -9.98 6.18
N GLU A 154 -3.25 -10.95 6.43
CA GLU A 154 -3.79 -11.22 7.77
C GLU A 154 -2.71 -11.66 8.77
N SER A 155 -1.69 -12.39 8.33
CA SER A 155 -0.55 -12.75 9.17
C SER A 155 0.39 -11.56 9.43
N GLY A 156 0.43 -10.58 8.53
CA GLY A 156 1.37 -9.46 8.54
C GLY A 156 2.62 -9.68 7.68
N ALA A 157 2.65 -10.74 6.85
CA ALA A 157 3.73 -10.96 5.91
C ALA A 157 3.75 -9.91 4.81
N ILE A 158 2.57 -9.51 4.34
CA ILE A 158 2.38 -8.40 3.40
C ILE A 158 1.71 -7.26 4.16
N GLY A 159 2.31 -6.08 4.13
CA GLY A 159 1.75 -4.87 4.72
C GLY A 159 1.65 -3.72 3.72
N MET A 160 1.04 -2.61 4.16
CA MET A 160 0.72 -1.43 3.34
C MET A 160 1.95 -0.92 2.61
N GLY A 161 3.08 -0.73 3.30
CA GLY A 161 4.31 -0.24 2.65
C GLY A 161 5.00 -1.24 1.70
N SER A 162 4.46 -2.44 1.48
CA SER A 162 5.14 -3.53 0.73
C SER A 162 4.27 -4.22 -0.32
N PHE A 163 2.99 -3.86 -0.45
CA PHE A 163 2.03 -4.62 -1.26
C PHE A 163 2.39 -4.61 -2.76
N LEU A 164 3.05 -3.56 -3.25
CA LEU A 164 3.41 -3.42 -4.66
C LEU A 164 4.59 -4.33 -5.05
N THR A 165 5.48 -4.66 -4.11
CA THR A 165 6.65 -5.52 -4.37
C THR A 165 6.27 -6.91 -4.89
N PRO A 166 5.39 -7.70 -4.23
CA PRO A 166 4.88 -8.95 -4.79
C PRO A 166 4.30 -8.81 -6.20
N PHE A 167 3.53 -7.74 -6.44
CA PHE A 167 2.91 -7.49 -7.74
C PHE A 167 3.96 -7.32 -8.85
N LEU A 168 5.00 -6.54 -8.61
CA LEU A 168 6.07 -6.29 -9.57
C LEU A 168 6.92 -7.53 -9.85
N HIS A 169 7.10 -8.41 -8.85
CA HIS A 169 7.77 -9.68 -9.05
C HIS A 169 6.95 -10.64 -9.93
N ALA A 170 5.64 -10.72 -9.70
CA ALA A 170 4.73 -11.56 -10.47
C ALA A 170 4.49 -11.03 -11.90
N PHE A 171 4.52 -9.70 -12.10
CA PHE A 171 4.40 -9.04 -13.40
C PHE A 171 5.66 -8.21 -13.72
N PRO A 172 6.74 -8.86 -14.17
CA PRO A 172 8.03 -8.26 -14.48
C PRO A 172 8.02 -7.04 -15.41
N ARG A 173 7.00 -6.96 -16.27
CA ARG A 173 6.84 -5.95 -17.32
C ARG A 173 5.91 -4.81 -16.91
N THR A 174 5.42 -4.81 -15.67
CA THR A 174 4.56 -3.75 -15.16
C THR A 174 5.24 -2.40 -15.29
N GLU A 175 4.47 -1.43 -15.78
CA GLU A 175 4.82 -0.02 -15.69
C GLU A 175 4.09 0.58 -14.50
N VAL A 176 4.80 1.34 -13.67
CA VAL A 176 4.19 2.09 -12.58
C VAL A 176 4.28 3.57 -12.90
N ARG A 177 3.15 4.27 -12.86
CA ARG A 177 3.10 5.72 -12.89
C ARG A 177 2.59 6.19 -11.56
N HIS A 178 3.47 6.82 -10.81
CA HIS A 178 3.21 7.28 -9.46
C HIS A 178 3.05 8.81 -9.46
N LEU A 179 1.84 9.26 -9.17
CA LEU A 179 1.52 10.65 -8.88
C LEU A 179 1.76 10.91 -7.39
N CYS A 180 2.78 11.70 -7.07
CA CYS A 180 3.22 12.02 -5.72
C CYS A 180 3.48 13.51 -5.60
N GLN A 181 3.09 14.16 -4.51
CA GLN A 181 3.11 15.62 -4.42
C GLN A 181 4.27 16.19 -3.58
N PRO A 182 4.56 17.51 -3.71
CA PRO A 182 5.47 18.19 -2.80
C PRO A 182 4.97 18.08 -1.35
N PRO A 183 5.87 18.00 -0.36
CA PRO A 183 7.30 18.27 -0.44
C PRO A 183 8.14 17.09 -0.96
N LYS A 184 7.62 15.85 -0.96
CA LYS A 184 8.35 14.62 -1.25
C LYS A 184 8.91 14.61 -2.68
N ILE A 185 8.11 15.07 -3.65
CA ILE A 185 8.51 15.12 -5.06
C ILE A 185 8.24 16.50 -5.66
N ARG A 186 9.24 17.04 -6.35
CA ARG A 186 9.19 18.38 -6.98
C ARG A 186 9.36 18.37 -8.50
N SER A 187 9.74 17.23 -9.07
CA SER A 187 9.94 17.06 -10.51
C SER A 187 9.74 15.62 -10.93
N THR A 188 9.37 15.42 -12.19
CA THR A 188 9.27 14.10 -12.82
C THR A 188 10.62 13.40 -12.85
N GLN A 189 10.63 12.13 -12.46
CA GLN A 189 11.80 11.25 -12.41
C GLN A 189 11.41 9.88 -12.94
N ASP A 190 12.26 9.33 -13.81
CA ASP A 190 12.05 8.03 -14.42
C ASP A 190 13.09 7.02 -13.96
N PHE A 191 12.65 5.78 -13.74
CA PHE A 191 13.46 4.69 -13.22
C PHE A 191 13.18 3.39 -13.99
N ALA A 192 14.19 2.52 -14.03
CA ALA A 192 13.99 1.10 -14.31
C ALA A 192 13.69 0.37 -12.99
N ILE A 193 12.74 -0.57 -13.04
CA ILE A 193 12.41 -1.43 -11.91
C ILE A 193 13.38 -2.61 -11.90
N GLU A 194 14.25 -2.67 -10.88
CA GLU A 194 15.11 -3.82 -10.65
C GLU A 194 14.59 -4.66 -9.49
N ARG A 195 14.27 -5.91 -9.78
CA ARG A 195 13.84 -6.92 -8.81
C ARG A 195 15.07 -7.69 -8.34
N TYR A 196 15.18 -7.86 -7.03
CA TYR A 196 16.28 -8.59 -6.41
C TYR A 196 15.79 -9.31 -5.15
N GLU A 197 16.68 -10.06 -4.53
CA GLU A 197 16.44 -10.72 -3.26
C GLU A 197 17.24 -10.01 -2.17
N GLN A 198 16.60 -9.67 -1.06
CA GLN A 198 17.28 -9.18 0.13
C GLN A 198 17.31 -10.24 1.23
N ALA A 199 18.38 -10.26 2.02
CA ALA A 199 18.44 -11.11 3.19
C ALA A 199 17.48 -10.60 4.25
N ASP A 200 16.75 -11.52 4.88
CA ASP A 200 16.03 -11.25 6.11
C ASP A 200 17.01 -10.96 7.24
N ASP A 201 16.58 -10.13 8.18
CA ASP A 201 17.40 -9.63 9.28
C ASP A 201 16.83 -9.98 10.66
N LEU A 202 15.61 -10.54 10.75
CA LEU A 202 14.97 -10.85 12.02
C LEU A 202 14.48 -12.29 12.18
N LEU A 203 13.56 -12.74 11.32
CA LEU A 203 12.87 -14.03 11.48
C LEU A 203 13.76 -15.21 11.15
N ASP A 204 14.45 -15.16 10.01
CA ASP A 204 15.41 -16.17 9.56
C ASP A 204 16.59 -15.52 8.84
N PRO A 205 17.55 -14.94 9.59
CA PRO A 205 18.59 -14.11 9.00
C PRO A 205 19.44 -14.78 7.94
N GLY A 206 19.54 -14.11 6.79
CA GLY A 206 20.16 -14.64 5.58
C GLY A 206 19.19 -15.32 4.62
N ARG A 207 17.96 -15.63 5.05
CA ARG A 207 16.92 -16.13 4.16
C ARG A 207 16.47 -15.04 3.20
N LYS A 208 16.17 -15.41 1.97
CA LYS A 208 15.91 -14.46 0.90
C LYS A 208 14.45 -14.03 0.87
N ARG A 209 14.23 -12.72 0.72
CA ARG A 209 12.93 -12.07 0.55
C ARG A 209 12.88 -11.30 -0.76
N PRO A 210 11.73 -11.24 -1.46
CA PRO A 210 11.62 -10.44 -2.66
C PRO A 210 11.76 -8.96 -2.32
N ALA A 211 12.49 -8.22 -3.15
CA ALA A 211 12.68 -6.79 -3.00
C ALA A 211 12.72 -6.10 -4.37
N VAL A 212 12.47 -4.80 -4.37
CA VAL A 212 12.56 -3.93 -5.55
C VAL A 212 13.43 -2.74 -5.23
N ARG A 213 14.25 -2.32 -6.21
CA ARG A 213 14.94 -1.03 -6.17
C ARG A 213 14.69 -0.28 -7.48
N LEU A 214 14.63 1.04 -7.37
CA LEU A 214 14.46 1.93 -8.52
C LEU A 214 15.83 2.44 -8.95
N VAL A 215 16.20 2.15 -10.20
CA VAL A 215 17.48 2.59 -10.79
C VAL A 215 17.19 3.72 -11.76
N ALA A 216 17.83 4.88 -11.58
CA ALA A 216 17.61 6.04 -12.43
C ALA A 216 17.76 5.68 -13.91
N SER A 217 16.82 6.13 -14.74
CA SER A 217 16.73 5.78 -16.14
C SER A 217 16.34 7.00 -16.98
N SER A 218 16.89 7.09 -18.18
CA SER A 218 16.51 8.11 -19.17
C SER A 218 15.48 7.60 -20.19
N ARG A 219 14.97 6.38 -20.01
CA ARG A 219 14.10 5.70 -21.00
C ARG A 219 12.68 6.27 -21.04
N GLY A 220 12.25 7.00 -20.01
CA GLY A 220 10.85 7.44 -19.88
C GLY A 220 9.94 6.32 -19.38
N THR A 221 8.68 6.36 -19.83
CA THR A 221 7.66 5.34 -19.58
C THR A 221 7.86 4.09 -20.44
N GLY A 222 7.13 3.02 -20.12
CA GLY A 222 7.18 1.74 -20.82
C GLY A 222 7.24 0.53 -19.88
N PRO A 223 7.24 -0.69 -20.44
CA PRO A 223 7.27 -1.92 -19.66
C PRO A 223 8.49 -2.01 -18.75
N GLY A 224 8.27 -2.33 -17.48
CA GLY A 224 9.33 -2.43 -16.46
C GLY A 224 9.91 -1.08 -16.00
N SER A 225 9.21 0.03 -16.28
CA SER A 225 9.59 1.37 -15.83
C SER A 225 8.75 1.84 -14.65
N TYR A 226 9.30 2.79 -13.91
CA TYR A 226 8.63 3.50 -12.83
C TYR A 226 8.80 5.00 -13.06
N ARG A 227 7.70 5.72 -13.28
CA ARG A 227 7.67 7.17 -13.33
C ARG A 227 7.15 7.71 -12.01
N LEU A 228 7.88 8.64 -11.42
CA LEU A 228 7.47 9.38 -10.23
C LEU A 228 7.31 10.86 -10.60
N THR A 229 6.13 11.42 -10.42
CA THR A 229 5.86 12.79 -10.87
C THR A 229 4.86 13.53 -9.97
N PRO A 230 5.01 14.85 -9.77
CA PRO A 230 3.98 15.68 -9.16
C PRO A 230 3.01 16.28 -10.19
N ASN A 231 3.18 15.95 -11.48
CA ASN A 231 2.41 16.54 -12.57
C ASN A 231 1.41 15.51 -13.14
N LEU A 232 0.14 15.91 -13.15
CA LEU A 232 -0.97 15.07 -13.62
C LEU A 232 -0.91 14.79 -15.14
N ASP A 233 -0.42 15.75 -15.92
CA ASP A 233 -0.25 15.59 -17.37
C ASP A 233 0.87 14.58 -17.67
N ASP A 234 2.02 14.69 -16.98
CA ASP A 234 3.13 13.74 -17.13
C ASP A 234 2.74 12.33 -16.67
N TRP A 235 1.82 12.24 -15.69
CA TRP A 235 1.29 10.99 -15.16
C TRP A 235 0.37 10.27 -16.17
N LEU A 236 -0.44 11.02 -16.92
CA LEU A 236 -1.34 10.47 -17.95
C LEU A 236 -0.78 10.58 -19.37
N GLU A 237 0.49 10.97 -19.52
CA GLU A 237 1.13 11.14 -20.83
C GLU A 237 1.21 9.82 -21.60
N LEU A 238 0.70 9.78 -22.84
CA LEU A 238 0.87 8.61 -23.73
C LEU A 238 0.47 7.29 -23.06
N LEU A 239 -0.75 7.23 -22.48
CA LEU A 239 -1.25 5.99 -21.90
C LEU A 239 -1.27 4.87 -22.96
N PRO A 240 -0.66 3.71 -22.69
CA PRO A 240 -0.74 2.55 -23.57
C PRO A 240 -2.15 1.98 -23.62
N GLU A 241 -2.46 1.12 -24.58
CA GLU A 241 -3.71 0.35 -24.65
C GLU A 241 -3.54 -1.02 -23.97
N ARG A 242 -3.57 -1.08 -22.64
CA ARG A 242 -3.41 -2.33 -21.88
C ARG A 242 -4.10 -2.30 -20.53
N ARG A 243 -4.33 -3.47 -19.95
CA ARG A 243 -4.98 -3.62 -18.65
C ARG A 243 -4.33 -2.71 -17.61
N THR A 244 -5.16 -1.90 -16.95
CA THR A 244 -4.74 -0.88 -16.01
C THR A 244 -5.43 -1.09 -14.67
N VAL A 245 -4.65 -1.05 -13.60
CA VAL A 245 -5.18 -0.95 -12.23
C VAL A 245 -4.89 0.44 -11.69
N LEU A 246 -5.85 1.00 -10.96
CA LEU A 246 -5.72 2.29 -10.30
C LEU A 246 -5.70 2.08 -8.78
N HIS A 247 -4.66 2.59 -8.15
CA HIS A 247 -4.55 2.70 -6.70
C HIS A 247 -4.57 4.19 -6.31
N ILE A 248 -5.33 4.51 -5.26
CA ILE A 248 -5.37 5.82 -4.64
C ILE A 248 -5.27 5.63 -3.12
N ASP A 249 -4.12 5.96 -2.54
CA ASP A 249 -4.05 6.25 -1.11
C ASP A 249 -4.52 7.70 -0.90
N MET A 250 -5.45 7.87 0.02
CA MET A 250 -6.00 9.17 0.35
C MET A 250 -4.97 10.09 0.99
N ASP A 251 -3.89 9.55 1.56
CA ASP A 251 -2.82 10.35 2.15
C ASP A 251 -2.06 11.20 1.12
N PHE A 252 -2.12 10.84 -0.17
CA PHE A 252 -1.74 11.72 -1.26
C PHE A 252 -2.36 13.10 -1.06
N PHE A 253 -3.66 13.20 -0.80
CA PHE A 253 -4.34 14.50 -0.72
C PHE A 253 -4.05 15.25 0.59
N ASN A 254 -3.80 14.53 1.69
CA ASN A 254 -3.42 15.09 2.97
C ASN A 254 -2.72 14.02 3.80
N ASN A 255 -1.46 14.25 4.13
CA ASN A 255 -0.67 13.37 4.97
C ASN A 255 -0.22 14.10 6.25
N ARG A 256 -1.18 14.72 6.96
CA ARG A 256 -0.92 15.46 8.20
C ARG A 256 -0.20 14.57 9.22
N PHE A 257 -0.65 13.34 9.36
CA PHE A 257 -0.21 12.47 10.44
C PHE A 257 1.00 11.62 10.05
N ASP A 258 1.11 11.15 8.80
CA ASP A 258 2.24 10.35 8.27
C ASP A 258 2.73 9.29 9.28
N GLY A 259 1.80 8.65 9.98
CA GLY A 259 2.05 7.61 10.99
C GLY A 259 2.83 8.04 12.25
N ASP A 260 2.94 9.35 12.52
CA ASP A 260 3.83 9.92 13.53
C ASP A 260 3.07 10.73 14.60
N THR A 261 3.34 10.46 15.88
CA THR A 261 2.77 11.20 17.02
C THR A 261 3.33 12.62 17.14
N ASP A 262 4.55 12.87 16.65
CA ASP A 262 5.24 14.15 16.76
C ASP A 262 4.99 15.06 15.54
N TRP A 263 3.93 14.77 14.78
CA TRP A 263 3.63 15.40 13.49
C TRP A 263 3.56 16.94 13.54
N GLN A 264 3.15 17.50 14.68
CA GLN A 264 3.03 18.95 14.88
C GLN A 264 4.37 19.69 14.82
N SER A 265 5.49 18.98 15.01
CA SER A 265 6.83 19.55 15.01
C SER A 265 7.52 19.53 13.64
N ARG A 266 6.88 18.93 12.62
CA ARG A 266 7.46 18.78 11.28
C ARG A 266 7.39 20.07 10.48
N GLY A 267 8.51 20.42 9.83
CA GLY A 267 8.63 21.67 9.06
C GLY A 267 7.86 21.66 7.74
N ASP A 268 7.81 20.51 7.04
CA ASP A 268 7.19 20.36 5.73
C ASP A 268 5.95 19.44 5.83
N LEU A 269 4.88 19.94 6.45
CA LEU A 269 3.63 19.21 6.66
C LEU A 269 2.70 19.29 5.44
N LEU A 270 2.20 18.15 4.95
CA LEU A 270 1.13 18.10 3.95
C LEU A 270 -0.24 18.13 4.64
N ASP A 271 -0.65 19.31 5.11
CA ASP A 271 -1.96 19.51 5.75
C ASP A 271 -2.77 20.63 5.06
N PRO A 272 -3.21 20.41 3.80
CA PRO A 272 -4.06 21.37 3.12
C PRO A 272 -5.47 21.41 3.71
N PRO A 273 -6.16 22.56 3.62
CA PRO A 273 -7.57 22.65 4.00
C PRO A 273 -8.46 21.82 3.06
N ILE A 274 -9.63 21.40 3.54
CA ILE A 274 -10.55 20.51 2.82
C ILE A 274 -10.93 21.02 1.42
N GLU A 275 -11.08 22.33 1.22
CA GLU A 275 -11.44 22.87 -0.09
C GLU A 275 -10.34 22.62 -1.13
N ARG A 276 -9.08 22.56 -0.70
CA ARG A 276 -7.96 22.20 -1.58
C ARG A 276 -7.96 20.70 -1.88
N ILE A 277 -8.20 19.86 -0.88
CA ILE A 277 -8.35 18.40 -1.03
C ILE A 277 -9.44 18.09 -2.07
N LEU A 278 -10.63 18.66 -1.91
CA LEU A 278 -11.75 18.44 -2.82
C LEU A 278 -11.44 18.91 -4.25
N ARG A 279 -10.77 20.05 -4.41
CA ARG A 279 -10.31 20.50 -5.75
C ARG A 279 -9.27 19.57 -6.37
N GLN A 280 -8.39 18.96 -5.58
CA GLN A 280 -7.42 17.99 -6.09
C GLN A 280 -8.13 16.70 -6.54
N ILE A 281 -9.11 16.21 -5.76
CA ILE A 281 -9.97 15.08 -6.15
C ILE A 281 -10.70 15.39 -7.47
N ASP A 282 -11.21 16.60 -7.63
CA ASP A 282 -11.89 17.03 -8.85
C ASP A 282 -10.96 17.06 -10.05
N GLY A 283 -9.76 17.61 -9.88
CA GLY A 283 -8.73 17.61 -10.92
C GLY A 283 -8.33 16.20 -11.35
N LEU A 284 -8.08 15.31 -10.38
CA LEU A 284 -7.73 13.92 -10.62
C LEU A 284 -8.84 13.19 -11.41
N THR A 285 -10.07 13.22 -10.90
CA THR A 285 -11.20 12.52 -11.52
C THR A 285 -11.55 13.09 -12.89
N ALA A 286 -11.45 14.42 -13.08
CA ALA A 286 -11.65 15.05 -14.38
C ALA A 286 -10.57 14.64 -15.40
N ALA A 287 -9.30 14.57 -14.98
CA ALA A 287 -8.20 14.16 -15.85
C ALA A 287 -8.33 12.68 -16.25
N LEU A 288 -8.65 11.80 -15.30
CA LEU A 288 -8.92 10.39 -15.60
C LEU A 288 -10.10 10.23 -16.56
N ALA A 289 -11.22 10.93 -16.32
CA ALA A 289 -12.40 10.88 -17.18
C ALA A 289 -12.19 11.52 -18.57
N GLY A 290 -11.21 12.42 -18.70
CA GLY A 290 -10.78 13.01 -19.98
C GLY A 290 -9.76 12.17 -20.74
N SER A 291 -9.22 11.11 -20.12
CA SER A 291 -8.22 10.22 -20.71
C SER A 291 -8.86 8.97 -21.33
N THR A 292 -8.03 8.13 -21.96
CA THR A 292 -8.46 6.84 -22.52
C THR A 292 -8.43 5.69 -21.51
N VAL A 293 -8.08 5.95 -20.24
CA VAL A 293 -7.86 4.90 -19.24
C VAL A 293 -9.13 4.11 -18.90
N GLY A 294 -10.31 4.73 -18.97
CA GLY A 294 -11.55 4.11 -18.50
C GLY A 294 -11.87 2.79 -19.19
N ALA A 295 -11.61 2.69 -20.50
CA ALA A 295 -11.83 1.47 -21.27
C ALA A 295 -10.86 0.32 -20.90
N GLN A 296 -9.78 0.62 -20.20
CA GLN A 296 -8.68 -0.30 -19.89
C GLN A 296 -8.61 -0.66 -18.40
N LEU A 297 -9.37 0.08 -17.58
CA LEU A 297 -9.33 -0.02 -16.13
C LEU A 297 -10.06 -1.30 -15.70
N ILE A 298 -9.35 -2.17 -14.99
CA ILE A 298 -9.89 -3.46 -14.53
C ILE A 298 -10.21 -3.46 -13.03
N ASP A 299 -9.64 -2.52 -12.28
CA ASP A 299 -9.89 -2.34 -10.84
C ASP A 299 -9.50 -0.94 -10.38
N ILE A 300 -10.21 -0.46 -9.36
CA ILE A 300 -9.84 0.74 -8.61
C ILE A 300 -9.83 0.39 -7.13
N VAL A 301 -8.75 0.73 -6.44
CA VAL A 301 -8.67 0.64 -4.98
C VAL A 301 -8.43 2.03 -4.39
N VAL A 302 -9.21 2.36 -3.36
CA VAL A 302 -9.09 3.59 -2.57
C VAL A 302 -8.80 3.20 -1.11
N ALA A 303 -7.61 3.54 -0.63
CA ALA A 303 -7.18 3.31 0.75
C ALA A 303 -7.31 4.59 1.58
N TYR A 304 -7.96 4.51 2.75
CA TYR A 304 -8.18 5.68 3.63
C TYR A 304 -7.10 5.88 4.69
N SER A 305 -6.20 4.90 4.82
CA SER A 305 -4.98 4.93 5.65
C SER A 305 -5.13 5.65 7.01
N PRO A 306 -5.87 5.05 7.97
CA PRO A 306 -6.01 5.57 9.33
C PRO A 306 -4.66 5.89 9.97
N GLY A 307 -4.53 7.12 10.49
CA GLY A 307 -3.25 7.62 11.03
C GLY A 307 -2.33 8.25 9.98
N PHE A 308 -2.78 8.38 8.72
CA PHE A 308 -2.13 9.15 7.65
C PHE A 308 -3.11 10.21 7.12
N PHE A 309 -4.19 9.79 6.45
CA PHE A 309 -5.24 10.68 5.94
C PHE A 309 -6.28 11.01 7.03
N PRO A 310 -6.55 12.30 7.34
CA PRO A 310 -7.43 12.67 8.45
C PRO A 310 -8.88 12.20 8.31
N ALA A 311 -9.36 11.50 9.33
CA ALA A 311 -10.69 10.92 9.44
C ALA A 311 -11.82 11.93 9.37
N GLU A 312 -11.59 13.18 9.78
CA GLU A 312 -12.60 14.22 9.63
C GLU A 312 -12.91 14.58 8.17
N PHE A 313 -12.06 14.18 7.22
CA PHE A 313 -12.24 14.44 5.79
C PHE A 313 -12.77 13.23 5.01
N TRP A 314 -12.82 12.04 5.60
CA TRP A 314 -13.18 10.79 4.91
C TRP A 314 -14.53 10.88 4.18
N GLU A 315 -15.57 11.35 4.87
CA GLU A 315 -16.92 11.49 4.30
C GLU A 315 -16.95 12.42 3.09
N ALA A 316 -16.51 13.67 3.27
CA ALA A 316 -16.56 14.67 2.21
C ALA A 316 -15.68 14.28 1.01
N ALA A 317 -14.51 13.69 1.27
CA ALA A 317 -13.61 13.23 0.22
C ALA A 317 -14.20 12.03 -0.53
N SER A 318 -14.79 11.06 0.18
CA SER A 318 -15.48 9.90 -0.41
C SER A 318 -16.65 10.33 -1.30
N ASP A 319 -17.51 11.22 -0.80
CA ASP A 319 -18.69 11.71 -1.51
C ASP A 319 -18.32 12.42 -2.83
N ARG A 320 -17.09 12.95 -2.92
CA ARG A 320 -16.57 13.57 -4.13
C ARG A 320 -15.84 12.58 -5.04
N LEU A 321 -14.98 11.76 -4.46
CA LEU A 321 -14.07 10.86 -5.18
C LEU A 321 -14.82 9.68 -5.80
N ILE A 322 -15.61 8.95 -5.01
CA ILE A 322 -16.22 7.69 -5.46
C ILE A 322 -17.14 7.91 -6.67
N PRO A 323 -18.10 8.87 -6.67
CA PRO A 323 -18.91 9.15 -7.86
C PRO A 323 -18.08 9.68 -9.03
N GLY A 324 -16.95 10.34 -8.76
CA GLY A 324 -16.00 10.77 -9.80
C GLY A 324 -15.34 9.58 -10.50
N LEU A 325 -14.93 8.57 -9.73
CA LEU A 325 -14.32 7.34 -10.24
C LEU A 325 -15.31 6.44 -10.97
N GLU A 326 -16.54 6.30 -10.47
CA GLU A 326 -17.58 5.49 -11.12
C GLU A 326 -17.90 5.99 -12.54
N ARG A 327 -17.95 7.32 -12.74
CA ARG A 327 -18.17 7.94 -14.05
C ARG A 327 -17.08 7.67 -15.09
N ILE A 328 -15.90 7.21 -14.66
CA ILE A 328 -14.81 6.86 -15.59
C ILE A 328 -15.25 5.67 -16.48
N TYR A 329 -16.10 4.78 -15.97
CA TYR A 329 -16.60 3.61 -16.71
C TYR A 329 -17.80 3.89 -17.61
N GLU A 330 -18.42 5.07 -17.52
CA GLU A 330 -19.65 5.41 -18.25
C GLU A 330 -19.40 5.90 -19.69
N ARG A 331 -18.15 5.94 -20.16
CA ARG A 331 -17.73 6.55 -21.43
C ARG A 331 -16.94 5.59 -22.31
#